data_AF-A0A349R370-F1
#
_entry.id   AF-A0A349R370-F1
#
_cell.length_a   1.000
_cell.length_b   1.000
_cell.length_c   1.000
_cell.angle_alpha   90.00
_cell.angle_beta   90.00
_cell.angle_gamma   90.00
#
_symmetry.space_group_name_H-M   'P 1'
#
loop_
_entity.id
_entity.type
_entity.pdbx_description
1 polymer ?
#
loop_
_entity_poly.entity_id
_entity_poly.type
_entity_poly.pdbx_seq_one_letter_code
_entity_poly.pdbx_strand_id
1 'polypeptide(L)'
;MSLLLVLIFAIVILLINRSRANIKIRNANLEREQLQLNHKKQLVDQELLILKNSLSEFTDTVRQNDITIQQLREELKKEENQNPTYIAEVKANLNALMETHIMTDDRWARFRHTFDQVYPDYLQQMKDEHAKITENDLRILALQKLELSNASMSELLCISIEGIKKAKQRLKKKLGATYSS
;
A
#
# COMPACT_ATOMS: atom_id res chain seq x y z
N MET A 1 -54.20 -50.43 -25.64
CA MET A 1 -54.32 -49.03 -25.15
C MET A 1 -53.88 -48.88 -23.69
N SER A 2 -54.42 -49.67 -22.75
CA SER A 2 -54.08 -49.53 -21.31
C SER A 2 -52.59 -49.79 -20.97
N LEU A 3 -51.94 -50.77 -21.60
CA LEU A 3 -50.51 -51.07 -21.37
C LEU A 3 -49.58 -49.92 -21.81
N LEU A 4 -49.91 -49.27 -22.93
CA LEU A 4 -49.14 -48.14 -23.45
C LEU A 4 -49.22 -46.93 -22.52
N LEU A 5 -50.39 -46.67 -21.93
CA LEU A 5 -50.57 -45.58 -20.96
C LEU A 5 -49.75 -45.83 -19.68
N VAL A 6 -49.70 -47.07 -19.19
CA VAL A 6 -48.88 -47.44 -18.02
C VAL A 6 -47.38 -47.27 -18.31
N LEU A 7 -46.92 -47.66 -19.50
CA LEU A 7 -45.52 -47.47 -19.92
C LEU A 7 -45.14 -45.99 -20.02
N ILE A 8 -45.99 -45.17 -20.65
CA ILE A 8 -45.76 -43.72 -20.75
C ILE A 8 -45.71 -43.10 -19.34
N PHE A 9 -46.63 -43.48 -18.46
CA PHE A 9 -46.65 -43.00 -17.08
C PHE A 9 -45.38 -43.37 -16.32
N ALA A 10 -44.92 -44.62 -16.45
CA ALA A 10 -43.66 -45.08 -15.85
C ALA A 10 -42.44 -44.30 -16.38
N ILE A 11 -42.38 -44.03 -17.69
CA ILE A 11 -41.31 -43.24 -18.31
C ILE A 11 -41.31 -41.80 -17.77
N VAL A 12 -42.49 -41.17 -17.66
CA VAL A 12 -42.61 -39.81 -17.12
C VAL A 12 -42.11 -39.75 -15.67
N ILE A 13 -42.46 -40.73 -14.83
CA ILE A 13 -41.96 -40.82 -13.45
C ILE A 13 -40.43 -40.95 -13.43
N LEU A 14 -39.86 -41.80 -14.28
CA LEU A 14 -38.40 -41.97 -14.37
C LEU A 14 -37.70 -40.67 -14.81
N LEU A 15 -38.27 -39.94 -15.77
CA LEU A 15 -37.75 -38.65 -16.23
C LEU A 15 -37.81 -37.59 -15.13
N ILE A 16 -38.90 -37.51 -14.37
CA ILE A 16 -39.05 -36.58 -13.24
C ILE A 16 -38.03 -36.92 -12.14
N ASN A 17 -37.88 -38.20 -11.79
CA ASN A 17 -36.91 -38.62 -10.77
C ASN A 17 -35.47 -38.32 -11.20
N ARG A 18 -35.12 -38.59 -12.46
CA ARG A 18 -33.79 -38.27 -13.01
C ARG A 18 -33.55 -36.75 -13.02
N SER A 19 -34.55 -35.96 -13.40
CA SER A 19 -34.47 -34.49 -13.36
C SER A 19 -34.26 -33.98 -11.93
N ARG A 20 -35.04 -34.48 -10.96
CA ARG A 20 -34.89 -34.14 -9.54
C ARG A 20 -33.51 -34.50 -8.99
N ALA A 21 -32.99 -35.67 -9.35
CA ALA A 21 -31.64 -36.09 -8.94
C ALA A 21 -30.55 -35.16 -9.50
N ASN A 22 -30.65 -34.79 -10.78
CA ASN A 22 -29.71 -33.86 -11.41
C ASN A 22 -29.75 -32.47 -10.77
N ILE A 23 -30.95 -31.96 -10.47
CA ILE A 23 -31.12 -30.66 -9.79
C ILE A 23 -30.50 -30.71 -8.39
N LYS A 24 -30.70 -31.79 -7.65
CA LYS A 24 -30.11 -31.97 -6.31
C LYS A 24 -28.58 -31.97 -6.36
N ILE A 25 -27.98 -32.68 -7.33
CA ILE A 25 -26.53 -32.71 -7.53
C ILE A 25 -26.02 -31.31 -7.90
N ARG A 26 -26.71 -30.61 -8.82
CA ARG A 26 -26.33 -29.25 -9.22
C ARG A 26 -26.37 -28.29 -8.03
N ASN A 27 -27.43 -28.34 -7.22
CA ASN A 27 -27.56 -27.48 -6.04
C ASN A 27 -26.47 -27.78 -5.00
N ALA A 28 -26.16 -29.06 -4.76
CA ALA A 28 -25.09 -29.46 -3.85
C ALA A 28 -23.70 -29.00 -4.34
N ASN A 29 -23.46 -29.00 -5.65
CA ASN A 29 -22.21 -28.49 -6.23
C ASN A 29 -22.12 -26.97 -6.10
N LEU A 30 -23.19 -26.24 -6.37
CA LEU A 30 -23.25 -24.78 -6.19
C LEU A 30 -23.01 -24.37 -4.73
N GLU A 31 -23.61 -25.10 -3.78
CA GLU A 31 -23.41 -24.85 -2.36
C GLU A 31 -21.95 -25.07 -1.94
N ARG A 32 -21.30 -26.13 -2.45
CA ARG A 32 -19.87 -26.38 -2.22
C ARG A 32 -18.99 -25.30 -2.82
N GLU A 33 -19.28 -24.86 -4.04
CA GLU A 33 -18.54 -23.78 -4.70
C GLU A 33 -18.67 -22.46 -3.92
N GLN A 34 -19.87 -22.13 -3.45
CA GLN A 34 -20.12 -20.95 -2.62
C GLN A 34 -19.33 -21.01 -1.31
N LEU A 35 -19.29 -22.18 -0.65
CA LEU A 35 -18.50 -22.39 0.56
C LEU A 35 -17.00 -22.20 0.31
N GLN A 36 -16.48 -22.74 -0.79
CA GLN A 36 -15.07 -22.58 -1.17
C GLN A 36 -14.72 -21.11 -1.47
N LEU A 37 -15.57 -20.41 -2.21
CA LEU A 37 -15.39 -18.98 -2.50
C LEU A 37 -15.41 -18.14 -1.22
N ASN A 38 -16.35 -18.41 -0.31
CA ASN A 38 -16.43 -17.71 0.97
C ASN A 38 -15.19 -17.94 1.83
N HIS A 39 -14.71 -19.19 1.91
CA HIS A 39 -13.50 -19.52 2.66
C HIS A 39 -12.26 -18.83 2.05
N LYS A 40 -12.13 -18.84 0.72
CA LYS A 40 -11.02 -18.16 0.03
C LYS A 40 -11.06 -16.65 0.26
N LYS A 41 -12.25 -16.04 0.23
CA LYS A 41 -12.43 -14.62 0.54
C LYS A 41 -11.98 -14.30 1.97
N GLN A 42 -12.38 -15.11 2.95
CA GLN A 42 -11.97 -14.93 4.35
C GLN A 42 -10.44 -14.98 4.53
N LEU A 43 -9.75 -15.90 3.84
CA LEU A 43 -8.29 -15.98 3.89
C LEU A 43 -7.64 -14.72 3.32
N VAL A 44 -8.13 -14.22 2.18
CA VAL A 44 -7.63 -12.98 1.56
C VAL A 44 -7.89 -11.79 2.49
N ASP A 45 -9.06 -11.70 3.09
CA ASP A 45 -9.40 -10.62 4.02
C ASP A 45 -8.51 -10.64 5.29
N GLN A 46 -8.16 -11.83 5.79
CA GLN A 46 -7.23 -12.00 6.91
C GLN A 46 -5.80 -11.59 6.53
N GLU A 47 -5.31 -12.02 5.37
CA GLU A 47 -3.97 -11.65 4.88
C GLU A 47 -3.86 -10.14 4.68
N LEU A 48 -4.91 -9.52 4.14
CA LEU A 48 -5.00 -8.08 3.97
C LEU A 48 -4.99 -7.34 5.31
N LEU A 49 -5.68 -7.86 6.33
CA LEU A 49 -5.65 -7.30 7.68
C LEU A 49 -4.26 -7.38 8.31
N ILE A 50 -3.58 -8.52 8.20
CA ILE A 50 -2.21 -8.71 8.68
C ILE A 50 -1.28 -7.71 8.01
N LEU A 51 -1.36 -7.60 6.68
CA LEU A 51 -0.53 -6.67 5.92
C LEU A 51 -0.78 -5.21 6.32
N LYS A 52 -2.04 -4.81 6.54
CA LYS A 52 -2.39 -3.49 7.05
C LYS A 52 -1.79 -3.21 8.41
N ASN A 53 -1.86 -4.18 9.33
CA ASN A 53 -1.30 -4.03 10.66
C ASN A 53 0.23 -3.89 10.61
N SER A 54 0.92 -4.75 9.84
CA SER A 54 2.37 -4.64 9.66
C SER A 54 2.79 -3.32 9.02
N LEU A 55 2.01 -2.80 8.08
CA LEU A 55 2.28 -1.47 7.49
C LEU A 55 2.06 -0.34 8.51
N SER A 56 1.03 -0.44 9.35
CA SER A 56 0.78 0.52 10.43
C SER A 56 1.94 0.50 11.42
N GLU A 57 2.35 -0.67 11.90
CA GLU A 57 3.49 -0.83 12.83
C GLU A 57 4.78 -0.28 12.23
N PHE A 58 5.05 -0.56 10.95
CA PHE A 58 6.19 0.01 10.24
C PHE A 58 6.10 1.55 10.21
N THR A 59 4.94 2.09 9.86
CA THR A 59 4.71 3.55 9.79
C THR A 59 4.87 4.21 11.17
N ASP A 60 4.36 3.57 12.21
CA ASP A 60 4.47 4.04 13.59
C ASP A 60 5.92 4.03 14.06
N THR A 61 6.66 2.98 13.73
CA THR A 61 8.10 2.90 14.01
C THR A 61 8.87 4.01 13.31
N VAL A 62 8.58 4.28 12.03
CA VAL A 62 9.20 5.39 11.29
C VAL A 62 8.86 6.73 11.96
N ARG A 63 7.60 6.95 12.37
CA ARG A 63 7.19 8.17 13.07
C ARG A 63 7.92 8.33 14.40
N GLN A 64 8.06 7.24 15.16
CA GLN A 64 8.75 7.25 16.44
C GLN A 64 10.24 7.56 16.26
N ASN A 65 10.88 6.99 15.24
CA ASN A 65 12.27 7.29 14.89
C ASN A 65 12.45 8.76 14.50
N ASP A 66 11.52 9.35 13.73
CA ASP A 66 11.55 10.79 13.39
C ASP A 66 11.47 11.64 14.67
N ILE A 67 10.57 11.32 15.61
CA ILE A 67 10.49 12.01 16.92
C ILE A 67 11.84 11.92 17.65
N THR A 68 12.43 10.74 17.73
CA THR A 68 13.73 10.54 18.39
C THR A 68 14.84 11.32 17.69
N ILE A 69 14.87 11.36 16.36
CA ILE A 69 15.84 12.13 15.59
C ILE A 69 15.65 13.64 15.78
N GLN A 70 14.41 14.13 15.86
CA GLN A 70 14.15 15.53 16.19
C GLN A 70 14.63 15.88 17.60
N GLN A 71 14.35 15.02 18.59
CA GLN A 71 14.83 15.19 19.97
C GLN A 71 16.36 15.27 20.02
N LEU A 72 17.05 14.35 19.35
CA LEU A 72 18.52 14.37 19.26
C LEU A 72 19.03 15.64 18.57
N ARG A 73 18.37 16.12 17.52
CA ARG A 73 18.71 17.39 16.85
C ARG A 73 18.49 18.60 17.75
N GLU A 74 17.44 18.61 18.56
CA GLU A 74 17.18 19.67 19.53
C GLU A 74 18.19 19.67 20.67
N GLU A 75 18.57 18.51 21.18
CA GLU A 75 19.64 18.36 22.17
C GLU A 75 20.99 18.84 21.61
N LEU A 76 21.33 18.45 20.38
CA LEU A 76 22.53 18.95 19.70
C LEU A 76 22.51 20.46 19.51
N LYS A 77 21.35 21.07 19.21
CA LYS A 77 21.22 22.54 19.14
C LYS A 77 21.39 23.23 20.50
N LYS A 78 20.95 22.59 21.59
CA LYS A 78 21.15 23.13 22.95
C LYS A 78 22.62 23.10 23.34
N GLU A 79 23.33 22.04 23.00
CA GLU A 79 24.77 21.88 23.21
C GLU A 79 25.64 22.75 22.26
N GLU A 80 25.12 23.14 21.09
CA GLU A 80 25.75 24.09 20.15
C GLU A 80 26.07 25.44 20.81
N ASN A 81 25.25 25.86 21.79
CA ASN A 81 25.48 27.09 22.54
C ASN A 81 26.60 26.96 23.59
N GLN A 82 27.01 25.74 23.94
CA GLN A 82 28.05 25.47 24.94
C GLN A 82 29.41 25.18 24.31
N ASN A 83 29.45 24.54 23.12
CA ASN A 83 30.71 24.20 22.45
C ASN A 83 30.59 24.17 20.90
N PRO A 84 30.71 25.32 20.21
CA PRO A 84 30.38 25.47 18.78
C PRO A 84 31.23 24.61 17.83
N THR A 85 32.50 24.40 18.16
CA THR A 85 33.46 23.70 17.29
C THR A 85 33.24 22.19 17.25
N TYR A 86 32.85 21.59 18.39
CA TYR A 86 32.57 20.17 18.50
C TYR A 86 31.24 19.77 17.82
N ILE A 87 30.21 20.62 17.93
CA ILE A 87 28.90 20.38 17.32
C ILE A 87 28.93 20.50 15.79
N ALA A 88 29.80 21.34 15.23
CA ALA A 88 30.00 21.43 13.79
C ALA A 88 30.53 20.11 13.19
N GLU A 89 31.47 19.46 13.88
CA GLU A 89 32.04 18.17 13.48
C GLU A 89 31.02 17.02 13.65
N VAL A 90 30.25 17.03 14.74
CA VAL A 90 29.16 16.07 14.97
C VAL A 90 28.02 16.22 13.93
N LYS A 91 27.62 17.46 13.58
CA LYS A 91 26.65 17.69 12.49
C LYS A 91 27.17 17.21 11.15
N ALA A 92 28.45 17.43 10.84
CA ALA A 92 29.06 16.95 9.59
C ALA A 92 29.04 15.42 9.51
N ASN A 93 29.39 14.73 10.60
CA ASN A 93 29.33 13.26 10.67
C ASN A 93 27.90 12.72 10.64
N LEU A 94 26.95 13.38 11.30
CA LEU A 94 25.54 12.97 11.28
C LEU A 94 24.94 13.13 9.87
N ASN A 95 25.24 14.23 9.18
CA ASN A 95 24.84 14.44 7.79
C ASN A 95 25.47 13.38 6.87
N ALA A 96 26.75 13.07 7.04
CA ALA A 96 27.44 12.00 6.30
C ALA A 96 26.85 10.61 6.57
N LEU A 97 26.41 10.33 7.80
CA LEU A 97 25.69 9.09 8.15
C LEU A 97 24.29 9.07 7.54
N MET A 98 23.57 10.19 7.51
CA MET A 98 22.26 10.29 6.85
C MET A 98 22.36 10.14 5.33
N GLU A 99 23.46 10.58 4.71
CA GLU A 99 23.75 10.31 3.30
C GLU A 99 23.87 8.80 3.00
N THR A 100 24.15 7.94 3.99
CA THR A 100 24.18 6.48 3.81
C THR A 100 22.80 5.82 3.89
N HIS A 101 21.78 6.51 4.41
CA HIS A 101 20.42 5.98 4.58
C HIS A 101 19.55 6.24 3.33
N ILE A 102 20.15 6.00 2.16
CA ILE A 102 19.54 6.21 0.85
C ILE A 102 18.29 5.31 0.75
N MET A 103 17.17 5.89 0.32
CA MET A 103 16.10 5.12 -0.32
C MET A 103 16.65 4.54 -1.62
N THR A 104 17.47 3.50 -1.51
CA THR A 104 18.08 2.82 -2.66
C THR A 104 16.96 2.32 -3.57
N ASP A 105 17.27 2.14 -4.85
CA ASP A 105 16.27 1.68 -5.82
C ASP A 105 15.63 0.34 -5.38
N ASP A 106 16.37 -0.53 -4.70
CA ASP A 106 15.85 -1.77 -4.10
C ASP A 106 14.86 -1.54 -2.94
N ARG A 107 15.17 -0.59 -2.04
CA ARG A 107 14.26 -0.25 -0.93
C ARG A 107 13.00 0.41 -1.47
N TRP A 108 13.15 1.27 -2.48
CA TRP A 108 12.04 1.87 -3.20
C TRP A 108 11.18 0.82 -3.89
N ALA A 109 11.77 -0.15 -4.59
CA ALA A 109 11.03 -1.21 -5.26
C ALA A 109 10.19 -2.05 -4.27
N ARG A 110 10.77 -2.40 -3.11
CA ARG A 110 10.03 -3.10 -2.04
C ARG A 110 8.89 -2.25 -1.47
N PHE A 111 9.16 -0.99 -1.13
CA PHE A 111 8.12 -0.07 -0.67
C PHE A 111 7.01 0.09 -1.70
N ARG A 112 7.36 0.29 -2.98
CA ARG A 112 6.42 0.48 -4.07
C ARG A 112 5.55 -0.76 -4.27
N HIS A 113 6.12 -1.95 -4.18
CA HIS A 113 5.35 -3.19 -4.25
C HIS A 113 4.26 -3.25 -3.16
N THR A 114 4.61 -2.94 -1.91
CA THR A 114 3.65 -2.86 -0.80
C THR A 114 2.64 -1.73 -1.01
N PHE A 115 3.10 -0.56 -1.47
CA PHE A 115 2.24 0.59 -1.72
C PHE A 115 1.20 0.30 -2.81
N ASP A 116 1.60 -0.31 -3.93
CA ASP A 116 0.71 -0.63 -5.05
C ASP A 116 -0.33 -1.70 -4.67
N GLN A 117 -0.06 -2.53 -3.66
CA GLN A 117 -1.07 -3.45 -3.10
C GLN A 117 -2.14 -2.72 -2.28
N VAL A 118 -1.77 -1.64 -1.57
CA VAL A 118 -2.68 -0.87 -0.72
C VAL A 118 -3.42 0.22 -1.50
N TYR A 119 -2.74 0.82 -2.48
CA TYR A 119 -3.27 1.85 -3.37
C TYR A 119 -3.10 1.41 -4.84
N PRO A 120 -3.89 0.44 -5.31
CA PRO A 120 -3.82 -0.02 -6.69
C PRO A 120 -3.95 1.12 -7.68
N ASP A 121 -3.16 1.06 -8.75
CA ASP A 121 -3.16 1.98 -9.88
C ASP A 121 -2.85 3.46 -9.58
N TYR A 122 -2.65 3.87 -8.32
CA TYR A 122 -2.45 5.28 -7.97
C TYR A 122 -1.20 5.88 -8.61
N LEU A 123 -0.02 5.27 -8.39
CA LEU A 123 1.23 5.79 -8.95
C LEU A 123 1.27 5.64 -10.49
N GLN A 124 0.63 4.60 -11.00
CA GLN A 124 0.53 4.36 -12.44
C GLN A 124 -0.35 5.42 -13.11
N GLN A 125 -1.52 5.72 -12.54
CA GLN A 125 -2.42 6.78 -12.99
C GLN A 125 -1.73 8.15 -12.97
N MET A 126 -1.00 8.47 -11.89
CA MET A 126 -0.23 9.72 -11.83
C MET A 126 0.80 9.81 -12.95
N LYS A 127 1.45 8.69 -13.31
CA LYS A 127 2.44 8.64 -14.38
C LYS A 127 1.80 8.75 -15.77
N ASP A 128 0.67 8.10 -15.98
CA ASP A 128 -0.04 8.05 -17.27
C ASP A 128 -0.74 9.37 -17.59
N GLU A 129 -1.34 10.02 -16.59
CA GLU A 129 -1.98 11.33 -16.75
C GLU A 129 -0.96 12.47 -16.92
N HIS A 130 0.27 12.27 -16.43
CA HIS A 130 1.30 13.32 -16.41
C HIS A 130 2.68 12.80 -16.85
N ALA A 131 2.95 12.80 -18.16
CA ALA A 131 4.21 12.34 -18.78
C ALA A 131 5.51 13.03 -18.30
N LYS A 132 5.44 14.08 -17.48
CA LYS A 132 6.60 14.80 -16.89
C LYS A 132 6.92 14.39 -15.46
N ILE A 133 6.22 13.38 -14.92
CA ILE A 133 6.49 12.84 -13.58
C ILE A 133 7.69 11.90 -13.63
N THR A 134 8.66 12.19 -12.76
CA THR A 134 9.88 11.39 -12.59
C THR A 134 9.69 10.35 -11.48
N GLU A 135 10.58 9.37 -11.36
CA GLU A 135 10.53 8.40 -10.26
C GLU A 135 10.65 9.07 -8.89
N ASN A 136 11.44 10.15 -8.79
CA ASN A 136 11.55 10.92 -7.56
C ASN A 136 10.26 11.69 -7.21
N ASP A 137 9.51 12.11 -8.23
CA ASP A 137 8.19 12.70 -8.04
C ASP A 137 7.18 11.66 -7.52
N LEU A 138 7.23 10.42 -8.04
CA LEU A 138 6.40 9.30 -7.55
C LEU A 138 6.69 8.94 -6.09
N ARG A 139 7.97 8.97 -5.69
CA ARG A 139 8.38 8.80 -4.28
C ARG A 139 7.70 9.81 -3.38
N ILE A 140 7.75 11.09 -3.73
CA ILE A 140 7.14 12.16 -2.94
C ILE A 140 5.61 12.02 -2.93
N LEU A 141 4.99 11.67 -4.06
CA LEU A 141 3.54 11.47 -4.16
C LEU A 141 3.05 10.29 -3.31
N ALA A 142 3.80 9.19 -3.26
CA ALA A 142 3.49 8.05 -2.41
C ALA A 142 3.56 8.44 -0.92
N LEU A 143 4.63 9.11 -0.51
CA LEU A 143 4.79 9.57 0.87
C LEU A 143 3.73 10.60 1.27
N GLN A 144 3.34 11.49 0.35
CA GLN A 144 2.25 12.45 0.58
C GLN A 144 0.89 11.74 0.67
N LYS A 145 0.66 10.68 -0.14
CA LYS A 145 -0.56 9.87 -0.10
C LYS A 145 -0.72 9.12 1.23
N LEU A 146 0.40 8.82 1.90
CA LEU A 146 0.47 8.27 3.25
C LEU A 146 0.41 9.35 4.35
N GLU A 147 0.14 10.61 3.98
CA GLU A 147 0.02 11.75 4.90
C GLU A 147 1.28 12.01 5.75
N LEU A 148 2.46 11.65 5.24
CA LEU A 148 3.72 11.88 5.94
C LEU A 148 4.08 13.37 5.98
N SER A 149 4.65 13.79 7.11
CA SER A 149 5.05 15.18 7.30
C SER A 149 6.24 15.54 6.41
N ASN A 150 6.44 16.83 6.13
CA ASN A 150 7.63 17.28 5.38
C ASN A 150 8.94 16.94 6.09
N ALA A 151 8.93 16.79 7.43
CA ALA A 151 10.10 16.37 8.20
C ALA A 151 10.41 14.88 7.96
N SER A 152 9.40 14.02 8.09
CA SER A 152 9.55 12.58 7.87
C SER A 152 9.90 12.25 6.41
N MET A 153 9.31 12.97 5.45
CA MET A 153 9.68 12.85 4.04
C MET A 153 11.11 13.34 3.76
N SER A 154 11.54 14.41 4.44
CA SER A 154 12.91 14.94 4.36
C SER A 154 13.93 13.91 4.83
N GLU A 155 13.60 13.19 5.90
CA GLU A 155 14.43 12.13 6.44
C GLU A 155 14.48 10.89 5.53
N LEU A 156 13.32 10.38 5.10
CA LEU A 156 13.21 9.20 4.24
C LEU A 156 13.87 9.38 2.86
N LEU A 157 13.83 10.60 2.33
CA LEU A 157 14.42 10.94 1.03
C LEU A 157 15.80 11.58 1.14
N CYS A 158 16.32 11.76 2.36
CA CYS A 158 17.60 12.41 2.65
C CYS A 158 17.78 13.77 1.94
N ILE A 159 16.71 14.56 1.87
CA ILE A 159 16.73 15.92 1.30
C ILE A 159 16.22 16.90 2.33
N SER A 160 16.61 18.18 2.28
CA SER A 160 16.15 19.16 3.26
C SER A 160 14.62 19.35 3.22
N ILE A 161 14.04 19.74 4.35
CA ILE A 161 12.61 20.12 4.45
C ILE A 161 12.25 21.18 3.39
N GLU A 162 13.16 22.12 3.16
CA GLU A 162 13.00 23.14 2.11
C GLU A 162 13.04 22.54 0.70
N GLY A 163 13.88 21.52 0.48
CA GLY A 163 13.89 20.70 -0.72
C GLY A 163 12.57 19.99 -0.96
N ILE A 164 11.94 19.42 0.09
CA ILE A 164 10.61 18.81 0.03
C ILE A 164 9.56 19.84 -0.36
N LYS A 165 9.54 21.02 0.28
CA LYS A 165 8.58 22.09 -0.05
C LYS A 165 8.70 22.52 -1.51
N LYS A 166 9.92 22.73 -2.00
CA LYS A 166 10.18 23.05 -3.42
C LYS A 166 9.73 21.92 -4.34
N ALA A 167 9.96 20.67 -3.96
CA ALA A 167 9.51 19.52 -4.73
C ALA A 167 7.99 19.41 -4.81
N LYS A 168 7.27 19.59 -3.69
CA LYS A 168 5.80 19.68 -3.66
C LYS A 168 5.29 20.83 -4.54
N GLN A 169 5.96 21.99 -4.53
CA GLN A 169 5.60 23.10 -5.39
C GLN A 169 5.80 22.77 -6.88
N ARG A 170 6.87 22.05 -7.24
CA ARG A 170 7.08 21.56 -8.62
C ARG A 170 6.00 20.54 -9.00
N LEU A 171 5.68 19.61 -8.12
CA LEU A 171 4.60 18.63 -8.31
C LEU A 171 3.27 19.32 -8.54
N LYS A 172 2.91 20.32 -7.72
CA LYS A 172 1.70 21.12 -7.89
C LYS A 172 1.64 21.79 -9.27
N LYS A 173 2.76 22.29 -9.78
CA LYS A 173 2.82 22.84 -11.15
C LYS A 173 2.67 21.79 -12.25
N LYS A 174 3.14 20.56 -12.01
CA LYS A 174 3.02 19.45 -12.97
C LYS A 174 1.61 18.83 -12.99
N LEU A 175 0.99 18.71 -11.81
CA LEU A 175 -0.29 18.03 -11.59
C LEU A 175 -1.50 18.97 -11.71
N GLY A 176 -1.31 20.28 -11.51
CA GLY A 176 -2.36 21.28 -11.67
C GLY A 176 -3.56 21.00 -10.76
N ALA A 177 -4.73 20.76 -11.37
CA ALA A 177 -5.99 20.49 -10.67
C ALA A 177 -6.06 19.09 -10.03
N THR A 178 -5.21 18.15 -10.45
CA THR A 178 -5.15 16.77 -9.92
C THR A 178 -4.32 16.68 -8.64
N TYR A 179 -3.70 17.78 -8.19
CA TYR A 179 -2.88 17.80 -6.98
C TYR A 179 -3.75 17.88 -5.71
N SER A 180 -3.95 16.74 -5.05
CA SER A 180 -4.54 16.68 -3.71
C SER A 180 -3.44 16.81 -2.65
N SER A 181 -3.45 17.91 -1.90
CA SER A 181 -2.50 18.17 -0.79
C SER A 181 -2.77 17.30 0.42
#